data_AF-B4INS7-F1
#
_entry.id   AF-B4INS7-F1
#
_cell.length_a   1.000
_cell.length_b   1.000
_cell.length_c   1.000
_cell.angle_alpha   90.00
_cell.angle_beta   90.00
_cell.angle_gamma   90.00
#
_symmetry.space_group_name_H-M   'P 1'
#
loop_
_entity.id
_entity.type
_entity.pdbx_description
1 polymer ?
#
loop_
_entity_poly.entity_id
_entity_poly.type
_entity_poly.pdbx_seq_one_letter_code
_entity_poly.pdbx_strand_id
1 'polypeptide(L)'
;MSGCGKGGKVKGKAKSRSNRAGLQFPVGRIHRLLRKGNYAERVLELAGNAARDNKKTRIIPRHLQLAIRNDEELNKLLSGVTIAQGGVLPNIQAVLLPKKTEKKA
;
A
#
# COMPACT_ATOMS: atom_id res chain seq x y z
N MET A 1 -4.80 -15.17 42.92
CA MET A 1 -4.66 -15.71 41.55
C MET A 1 -5.99 -16.30 41.12
N SER A 2 -6.74 -15.59 40.29
CA SER A 2 -7.86 -16.18 39.54
C SER A 2 -8.16 -15.26 38.36
N GLY A 3 -7.38 -15.45 37.29
CA GLY A 3 -7.67 -14.86 35.99
C GLY A 3 -8.97 -15.44 35.48
N CYS A 4 -10.06 -14.68 35.63
CA CYS A 4 -11.34 -14.99 35.03
C CYS A 4 -11.17 -14.90 33.51
N GLY A 5 -10.92 -16.05 32.89
CA GLY A 5 -10.88 -16.22 31.45
C GLY A 5 -12.18 -15.71 30.86
N LYS A 6 -12.08 -14.75 29.94
CA LYS A 6 -13.22 -14.22 29.20
C LYS A 6 -13.79 -15.30 28.28
N GLY A 7 -14.67 -16.14 28.81
CA GLY A 7 -15.43 -17.12 28.03
C GLY A 7 -16.86 -17.23 28.56
N GLY A 8 -17.84 -16.97 27.70
CA GLY A 8 -19.21 -17.46 27.91
C GLY A 8 -20.26 -16.47 28.44
N LYS A 9 -20.41 -15.29 27.84
CA LYS A 9 -21.74 -14.65 27.77
C LYS A 9 -22.25 -14.81 26.35
N VAL A 10 -23.51 -15.22 26.19
CA VAL A 10 -24.21 -15.27 24.90
C VAL A 10 -24.06 -13.88 24.27
N LYS A 11 -23.18 -13.76 23.27
CA LYS A 11 -22.85 -12.47 22.67
C LYS A 11 -24.10 -12.02 21.91
N GLY A 12 -24.83 -11.03 22.45
CA GLY A 12 -25.85 -10.32 21.69
C GLY A 12 -25.27 -9.85 20.35
N LYS A 13 -26.13 -9.67 19.33
CA LYS A 13 -25.70 -9.33 17.96
C LYS A 13 -24.67 -8.19 18.00
N ALA A 14 -23.41 -8.54 17.70
CA ALA A 14 -22.33 -7.57 17.72
C ALA A 14 -22.64 -6.49 16.68
N LYS A 15 -22.61 -5.20 17.09
CA LYS A 15 -22.78 -4.09 16.13
C LYS A 15 -21.80 -4.27 14.98
N SER A 16 -22.28 -4.23 13.75
CA SER A 16 -21.43 -4.41 12.57
C SER A 16 -20.37 -3.29 12.49
N ARG A 17 -19.26 -3.54 11.80
CA ARG A 17 -18.23 -2.49 11.57
C ARG A 17 -18.81 -1.30 10.78
N SER A 18 -19.76 -1.56 9.88
CA SER A 18 -20.50 -0.51 9.16
C SER A 18 -21.31 0.37 10.11
N ASN A 19 -22.11 -0.25 10.98
CA ASN A 19 -22.95 0.48 11.95
C ASN A 19 -22.12 1.27 12.97
N ARG A 20 -20.91 0.80 13.32
CA ARG A 20 -19.99 1.56 14.18
C ARG A 20 -19.34 2.75 13.47
N ALA A 21 -19.11 2.62 12.17
CA ALA A 21 -18.50 3.67 11.35
C ALA A 21 -19.53 4.69 10.81
N GLY A 22 -20.83 4.44 10.98
CA GLY A 22 -21.88 5.30 10.41
C GLY A 22 -22.01 5.20 8.89
N LEU A 23 -21.55 4.10 8.29
CA LEU A 23 -21.48 3.94 6.84
C LEU A 23 -22.56 2.96 6.36
N GLN A 24 -23.25 3.32 5.28
CA GLN A 24 -24.34 2.52 4.68
C GLN A 24 -23.81 1.26 3.96
N PHE A 25 -22.57 1.29 3.47
CA PHE A 25 -21.96 0.17 2.74
C PHE A 25 -21.24 -0.84 3.66
N PRO A 26 -21.02 -2.10 3.22
CA PRO A 26 -20.53 -3.19 4.07
C PRO A 26 -19.00 -3.15 4.30
N VAL A 27 -18.56 -2.38 5.30
CA VAL A 27 -17.15 -2.19 5.71
C VAL A 27 -16.43 -3.52 5.95
N GLY A 28 -17.08 -4.50 6.58
CA GLY A 28 -16.49 -5.83 6.82
C GLY A 28 -16.21 -6.60 5.52
N ARG A 29 -17.08 -6.47 4.52
CA ARG A 29 -16.91 -7.10 3.21
C ARG A 29 -15.80 -6.42 2.42
N ILE A 30 -15.77 -5.09 2.40
CA ILE A 30 -14.70 -4.31 1.74
C ILE A 30 -13.35 -4.66 2.35
N HIS A 31 -13.25 -4.66 3.68
CA HIS A 31 -12.03 -5.08 4.39
C HIS A 31 -11.64 -6.53 4.08
N ARG A 32 -12.60 -7.43 3.86
CA ARG A 32 -12.31 -8.81 3.43
C ARG A 32 -11.84 -8.86 1.98
N LEU A 33 -12.45 -8.11 1.07
CA LEU A 33 -12.07 -8.08 -0.35
C LEU A 33 -10.67 -7.50 -0.55
N LEU A 34 -10.34 -6.43 0.18
CA LEU A 34 -9.00 -5.85 0.21
C LEU A 34 -7.95 -6.85 0.75
N ARG A 35 -8.33 -7.71 1.71
CA ARG A 35 -7.49 -8.82 2.18
C ARG A 35 -7.44 -9.99 1.20
N LYS A 36 -8.55 -10.32 0.52
CA LYS A 36 -8.65 -11.47 -0.39
C LYS A 36 -7.88 -11.25 -1.68
N GLY A 37 -7.79 -10.01 -2.16
CA GLY A 37 -6.95 -9.67 -3.32
C GLY A 37 -5.48 -9.49 -2.97
N ASN A 38 -5.06 -9.74 -1.72
CA ASN A 38 -3.71 -9.54 -1.20
C ASN A 38 -3.08 -8.17 -1.52
N TYR A 39 -3.86 -7.15 -1.88
CA TYR A 39 -3.34 -5.85 -2.30
C TYR A 39 -2.55 -5.16 -1.19
N ALA A 40 -3.00 -5.30 0.07
CA ALA A 40 -2.28 -4.76 1.22
C ALA A 40 -0.95 -5.49 1.46
N GLU A 41 -0.92 -6.80 1.26
CA GLU A 41 0.30 -7.62 1.40
C GLU A 41 1.29 -7.33 0.28
N ARG A 42 0.83 -7.33 -0.98
CA ARG A 42 1.62 -6.97 -2.17
C ARG A 42 2.20 -5.57 -2.08
N VAL A 43 1.41 -4.58 -1.63
CA VAL A 43 1.91 -3.21 -1.43
C VAL A 43 3.00 -3.17 -0.33
N LEU A 44 2.81 -3.88 0.78
CA LEU A 44 3.78 -3.91 1.87
C LEU A 44 5.07 -4.66 1.48
N GLU A 45 4.96 -5.75 0.74
CA GLU A 45 6.10 -6.50 0.22
C GLU A 45 6.93 -5.64 -0.74
N LEU A 46 6.28 -5.06 -1.75
CA LEU A 46 6.93 -4.20 -2.74
C LEU A 46 7.53 -2.94 -2.10
N ALA A 47 6.82 -2.31 -1.16
CA ALA A 47 7.35 -1.16 -0.43
C ALA A 47 8.48 -1.53 0.53
N GLY A 48 8.46 -2.75 1.07
CA GLY A 48 9.54 -3.33 1.86
C GLY A 48 10.79 -3.55 1.02
N ASN A 49 10.65 -4.11 -0.17
CA ASN A 49 11.74 -4.28 -1.13
C ASN A 49 12.32 -2.92 -1.53
N ALA A 50 11.47 -1.96 -1.91
CA ALA A 50 11.91 -0.60 -2.23
C ALA A 50 12.63 0.07 -1.05
N ALA A 51 12.23 -0.20 0.20
CA ALA A 51 12.95 0.31 1.37
C ALA A 51 14.36 -0.29 1.49
N ARG A 52 14.49 -1.60 1.30
CA ARG A 52 15.77 -2.31 1.33
C ARG A 52 16.71 -1.85 0.21
N ASP A 53 16.19 -1.64 -1.00
CA ASP A 53 16.98 -1.12 -2.14
C ASP A 53 17.53 0.28 -1.85
N ASN A 54 16.76 1.10 -1.13
CA ASN A 54 17.18 2.41 -0.65
C ASN A 54 18.02 2.34 0.65
N LYS A 55 18.46 1.15 1.05
CA LYS A 55 19.26 0.88 2.27
C LYS A 55 18.58 1.40 3.55
N LYS A 56 17.25 1.34 3.60
CA LYS A 56 16.44 1.77 4.75
C LYS A 56 15.66 0.60 5.35
N THR A 57 15.60 0.56 6.67
CA THR A 57 14.84 -0.46 7.43
C THR A 57 13.37 -0.08 7.63
N ARG A 58 13.06 1.23 7.56
CA ARG A 58 11.71 1.77 7.75
C ARG A 58 11.08 2.15 6.42
N ILE A 59 9.83 1.72 6.20
CA ILE A 59 9.00 2.15 5.07
C ILE A 59 8.60 3.61 5.26
N ILE A 60 8.86 4.45 4.25
CA ILE A 60 8.44 5.86 4.19
C ILE A 60 7.51 6.06 2.99
N PRO A 61 6.77 7.18 2.89
CA PRO A 61 5.83 7.43 1.78
C PRO A 61 6.45 7.30 0.38
N ARG A 62 7.74 7.64 0.24
CA ARG A 62 8.50 7.42 -1.00
C ARG A 62 8.52 5.95 -1.44
N HIS A 63 8.70 5.01 -0.51
CA HIS A 63 8.75 3.58 -0.85
C HIS A 63 7.39 3.06 -1.30
N LEU A 64 6.30 3.57 -0.70
CA LEU A 64 4.93 3.27 -1.15
C LEU A 64 4.69 3.78 -2.57
N GLN A 65 5.11 5.01 -2.86
CA GLN A 65 4.99 5.58 -4.21
C GLN A 65 5.79 4.77 -5.24
N LEU A 66 7.04 4.40 -4.93
CA LEU A 66 7.86 3.58 -5.82
C LEU A 66 7.21 2.21 -6.07
N ALA A 67 6.74 1.54 -5.02
CA ALA A 67 6.07 0.25 -5.12
C ALA A 67 4.79 0.31 -5.97
N ILE A 68 3.94 1.31 -5.73
CA ILE A 68 2.65 1.44 -6.42
C ILE A 68 2.82 1.85 -7.88
N ARG A 69 3.76 2.76 -8.18
CA ARG A 69 3.94 3.27 -9.55
C ARG A 69 4.76 2.34 -10.44
N ASN A 70 5.58 1.46 -9.87
CA ASN A 70 6.31 0.43 -10.63
C ASN A 70 5.47 -0.83 -10.90
N ASP A 71 4.37 -1.04 -10.18
CA ASP A 71 3.49 -2.19 -10.38
C ASP A 71 2.27 -1.79 -11.25
N GLU A 72 2.06 -2.49 -12.37
CA GLU A 72 1.04 -2.11 -13.35
C GLU A 72 -0.39 -2.19 -12.80
N GLU A 73 -0.70 -3.23 -12.02
CA GLU A 73 -2.02 -3.44 -11.44
C GLU A 73 -2.33 -2.38 -10.38
N LEU A 74 -1.38 -2.13 -9.49
CA LEU A 74 -1.53 -1.13 -8.43
C LEU A 74 -1.54 0.29 -8.98
N ASN A 75 -0.73 0.60 -10.00
CA ASN A 75 -0.74 1.90 -10.64
C ASN A 75 -2.07 2.17 -11.36
N LYS A 76 -2.66 1.16 -12.02
CA LYS A 76 -3.98 1.28 -12.64
C LYS A 76 -5.07 1.47 -11.59
N LEU A 77 -5.04 0.65 -10.54
CA LEU A 77 -6.00 0.69 -9.44
C LEU A 77 -5.96 2.04 -8.68
N LEU A 78 -4.77 2.63 -8.54
CA LEU A 78 -4.54 3.86 -7.78
C LEU A 78 -4.17 5.06 -8.66
N SER A 79 -4.58 5.04 -9.94
CA SER A 79 -4.23 6.06 -10.93
C SER A 79 -4.60 7.48 -10.49
N GLY A 80 -5.78 7.66 -9.89
CA GLY A 80 -6.27 8.94 -9.36
C GLY A 80 -5.88 9.26 -7.91
N VAL A 81 -5.07 8.42 -7.24
CA VAL A 81 -4.71 8.61 -5.84
C VAL A 81 -3.38 9.35 -5.72
N THR A 82 -3.36 10.44 -4.93
CA THR A 82 -2.14 11.16 -4.57
C THR A 82 -1.57 10.63 -3.27
N ILE A 83 -0.29 10.20 -3.29
CA ILE A 83 0.44 9.80 -2.09
C ILE A 83 1.24 11.01 -1.60
N ALA A 84 0.81 11.58 -0.47
CA ALA A 84 1.52 12.68 0.18
C ALA A 84 2.96 12.26 0.50
N GLN A 85 3.94 13.16 0.27
CA GLN A 85 5.37 12.91 0.50
C GLN A 85 5.98 11.75 -0.32
N GLY A 86 5.29 11.28 -1.38
CA GLY A 86 5.74 10.17 -2.22
C GLY A 86 6.71 10.55 -3.35
N GLY A 87 6.68 11.78 -3.85
CA GLY A 87 7.42 12.21 -5.04
C GLY A 87 6.99 11.48 -6.32
N VAL A 88 7.87 11.42 -7.33
CA VAL A 88 7.59 10.81 -8.65
C VAL A 88 8.66 9.80 -9.05
N LEU A 89 8.37 8.85 -9.95
CA LEU A 89 9.40 7.95 -10.47
C LEU A 89 10.48 8.74 -11.21
N PRO A 90 11.78 8.43 -11.00
CA PRO A 90 12.84 9.05 -11.78
C PRO A 90 12.67 8.67 -13.26
N ASN A 91 12.42 9.66 -14.11
CA ASN A 91 12.34 9.48 -15.55
C ASN A 91 12.82 10.76 -16.25
N ILE A 92 13.73 10.62 -17.20
CA ILE A 92 14.25 11.73 -18.00
C ILE A 92 13.91 11.43 -19.46
N GLN A 93 13.21 12.36 -20.10
CA GLN A 93 12.89 12.23 -21.52
C GLN A 93 14.17 12.18 -22.35
N ALA A 94 14.24 11.29 -23.34
CA ALA A 94 15.46 11.07 -24.14
C ALA A 94 15.96 12.35 -24.84
N VAL A 95 15.04 13.26 -25.19
CA VAL A 95 15.36 14.57 -25.78
C VAL A 95 16.17 15.48 -24.85
N LEU A 96 16.05 15.28 -23.53
CA LEU A 96 16.76 16.04 -22.51
C LEU A 96 18.13 15.45 -22.19
N LEU A 97 18.45 14.25 -22.70
CA LEU A 97 19.74 13.63 -22.48
C LEU A 97 20.80 14.33 -23.34
N PRO A 98 22.03 14.53 -22.82
CA PRO A 98 23.14 14.98 -23.64
C PRO A 98 23.30 14.06 -24.85
N LYS A 99 23.52 14.65 -26.04
CA LYS A 99 23.86 13.86 -27.23
C LYS A 99 25.13 13.05 -26.94
N LYS A 100 25.06 11.72 -27.08
CA LYS A 100 26.22 10.85 -26.92
C LYS A 100 27.26 11.25 -27.96
N THR A 101 28.36 11.86 -27.55
CA THR A 101 29.62 11.81 -28.29
C THR A 101 30.15 10.39 -28.16
N GLU A 102 30.47 9.73 -29.28
CA GLU A 102 31.03 8.38 -29.29
C GLU A 102 32.20 8.32 -28.30
N LYS A 103 32.13 7.37 -27.35
CA LYS A 103 33.27 7.09 -26.47
C LYS A 103 34.39 6.59 -27.39
N LYS A 104 35.47 7.37 -27.53
CA LYS A 104 36.69 6.87 -28.16
C LYS A 104 37.10 5.61 -27.41
N ALA A 105 37.19 4.51 -28.17
CA ALA A 105 37.71 3.23 -27.70
C ALA A 105 39.16 3.38 -27.23
#